data_AF-A0A0R1W2E8-F1
#
_entry.id   AF-A0A0R1W2E8-F1
#
_cell.length_a   1.000
_cell.length_b   1.000
_cell.length_c   1.000
_cell.angle_alpha   90.00
_cell.angle_beta   90.00
_cell.angle_gamma   90.00
#
_symmetry.space_group_name_H-M   'P 1'
#
loop_
_entity.id
_entity.type
_entity.pdbx_description
1 polymer ?
#
loop_
_entity_poly.entity_id
_entity_poly.type
_entity_poly.pdbx_seq_one_letter_code
_entity_poly.pdbx_strand_id
1 'polypeptide(L)' 'MEIDVKAYLDDNDLTIYHVAKSAGYGYSTIHKSFNKTQSDATSLNLRDLDALAQTMHQSMWEVLRELETNYLK' A
#
# COMPACT_ATOMS: atom_id res chain seq x y z
N MET A 1 1.53 -12.01 8.82
CA MET A 1 2.40 -10.82 8.63
C MET A 1 1.51 -9.60 8.44
N GLU A 2 1.55 -8.62 9.36
CA GLU A 2 0.68 -7.45 9.32
C GLU A 2 1.50 -6.20 8.95
N ILE A 3 1.17 -5.57 7.81
CA ILE A 3 1.80 -4.32 7.36
C ILE A 3 0.87 -3.16 7.72
N ASP A 4 1.40 -2.17 8.44
CA ASP A 4 0.69 -0.92 8.73
C ASP A 4 0.73 0.05 7.54
N VAL A 5 -0.09 -0.24 6.54
CA VAL A 5 -0.22 0.60 5.34
C VAL A 5 -0.73 2.00 5.69
N LYS A 6 -1.46 2.18 6.80
CA LYS A 6 -1.97 3.50 7.19
C LYS A 6 -0.84 4.42 7.64
N ALA A 7 0.02 3.91 8.53
CA ALA A 7 1.23 4.63 8.92
C ALA A 7 2.10 4.98 7.71
N TYR A 8 2.30 4.04 6.78
CA TYR A 8 3.06 4.30 5.54
C TYR A 8 2.49 5.46 4.73
N LEU A 9 1.16 5.51 4.57
CA LEU A 9 0.51 6.58 3.82
C LEU A 9 0.65 7.92 4.53
N ASP A 10 0.44 7.95 5.85
CA ASP A 10 0.54 9.17 6.65
C ASP A 10 1.97 9.73 6.62
N ASP A 11 3.00 8.90 6.75
CA ASP A 11 4.41 9.30 6.73
C ASP A 11 4.87 9.83 5.36
N ASN A 12 4.17 9.46 4.28
CA ASN A 12 4.46 9.89 2.90
C ASN A 12 3.49 10.94 2.36
N ASP A 13 2.64 11.54 3.21
CA ASP A 13 1.61 12.51 2.82
C ASP A 13 0.67 11.98 1.70
N LEU A 14 0.41 10.68 1.70
CA LEU A 14 -0.43 10.01 0.72
C LEU A 14 -1.84 9.80 1.25
N THR A 15 -2.83 10.00 0.36
CA THR A 15 -4.19 9.52 0.61
C THR A 15 -4.48 8.30 -0.25
N ILE A 16 -5.41 7.45 0.19
CA ILE A 16 -5.91 6.32 -0.62
C ILE A 16 -6.41 6.81 -1.99
N TYR A 17 -7.04 7.99 -2.03
CA TYR A 17 -7.47 8.61 -3.28
C TYR A 17 -6.30 8.95 -4.19
N HIS A 18 -5.25 9.57 -3.64
CA HIS A 18 -4.05 9.89 -4.40
C HIS A 18 -3.42 8.62 -4.99
N VAL A 19 -3.23 7.58 -4.16
CA VAL A 19 -2.67 6.29 -4.61
C VAL A 19 -3.51 5.67 -5.73
N ALA A 20 -4.83 5.61 -5.55
CA ALA A 20 -5.73 5.06 -6.58
C ALA A 20 -5.65 5.86 -7.89
N LYS A 21 -5.67 7.19 -7.81
CA LYS A 21 -5.64 8.08 -8.97
C LYS A 21 -4.31 8.00 -9.72
N SER A 22 -3.18 8.05 -9.01
CA SER A 22 -1.85 8.04 -9.61
C SER A 22 -1.51 6.70 -10.25
N ALA A 23 -1.93 5.59 -9.64
CA ALA A 23 -1.70 4.25 -10.18
C ALA A 23 -2.77 3.78 -11.19
N GLY A 24 -3.80 4.58 -11.47
CA GLY A 24 -4.86 4.22 -12.43
C GLY A 24 -5.83 3.14 -11.94
N TYR A 25 -5.92 2.92 -10.63
CA TYR A 25 -6.85 1.95 -10.03
C TYR A 25 -8.15 2.62 -9.57
N GLY A 26 -9.23 1.84 -9.53
CA GLY A 26 -10.50 2.30 -8.95
C GLY A 26 -10.35 2.61 -7.46
N TYR A 27 -10.85 3.77 -7.03
CA TYR A 27 -10.79 4.20 -5.62
C TYR A 27 -11.36 3.15 -4.65
N SER A 28 -12.52 2.58 -4.95
CA SER A 28 -13.16 1.55 -4.11
C SER A 28 -12.32 0.29 -3.98
N THR A 29 -11.55 -0.05 -5.01
CA THR A 29 -10.63 -1.21 -5.02
C THR A 29 -9.50 -1.02 -4.02
N ILE A 30 -8.78 0.11 -4.11
CA ILE A 30 -7.67 0.43 -3.21
C ILE A 30 -8.19 0.67 -1.79
N HIS A 31 -9.30 1.40 -1.64
CA HIS A 31 -9.93 1.66 -0.34
C HIS A 31 -10.33 0.39 0.38
N LYS A 32 -10.95 -0.57 -0.31
CA LYS A 32 -11.32 -1.85 0.30
C LYS A 32 -10.08 -2.64 0.71
N SER A 33 -9.01 -2.58 -0.09
CA SER A 33 -7.79 -3.32 0.19
C SER A 33 -7.04 -2.79 1.40
N PHE A 34 -6.82 -1.47 1.45
CA PHE A 34 -6.04 -0.82 2.51
C PHE A 34 -6.78 -0.76 3.85
N ASN A 35 -8.10 -1.00 3.88
CA ASN A 35 -8.89 -1.07 5.10
C ASN A 35 -9.23 -2.51 5.51
N LYS A 36 -8.77 -3.51 4.76
CA LYS A 36 -9.00 -4.90 5.13
C LYS A 36 -8.10 -5.24 6.31
N THR A 37 -8.68 -5.90 7.32
CA THR A 37 -7.90 -6.51 8.40
C THR A 37 -6.90 -7.47 7.78
N GLN A 38 -5.62 -7.19 8.01
CA GLN A 38 -4.54 -8.04 7.52
C GLN A 38 -4.58 -9.35 8.30
N SER A 39 -4.40 -10.45 7.60
CA SER A 39 -4.20 -11.76 8.20
C SER A 39 -3.31 -12.58 7.28
N ASP A 40 -2.87 -13.76 7.71
CA ASP A 40 -2.06 -14.61 6.84
C ASP A 40 -2.78 -15.01 5.53
N ALA A 41 -4.12 -14.98 5.53
CA ALA A 41 -4.93 -15.21 4.33
C ALA A 41 -5.23 -13.92 3.54
N THR A 42 -4.88 -12.75 4.07
CA THR A 42 -5.21 -11.43 3.53
C THR A 42 -4.10 -10.41 3.78
N SER A 43 -2.89 -10.75 3.33
CA SER A 43 -1.76 -9.83 3.28
C SER A 43 -1.95 -8.75 2.21
N LEU A 44 -1.06 -7.76 2.23
CA LEU A 44 -0.89 -6.79 1.14
C LEU A 44 -0.72 -7.54 -0.19
N ASN A 45 -1.59 -7.29 -1.15
CA ASN A 45 -1.54 -7.98 -2.44
C ASN A 45 -0.64 -7.24 -3.45
N LEU A 46 -0.24 -7.92 -4.52
CA LEU A 46 0.64 -7.35 -5.55
C LEU A 46 0.09 -6.09 -6.20
N ARG A 47 -1.23 -5.95 -6.33
CA ARG A 47 -1.87 -4.74 -6.87
C ARG A 47 -1.69 -3.56 -5.93
N ASP A 48 -1.83 -3.78 -4.62
CA ASP A 48 -1.62 -2.76 -3.61
C ASP A 48 -0.17 -2.29 -3.60
N LEU A 49 0.77 -3.24 -3.70
CA LEU A 49 2.20 -2.94 -3.80
C LEU A 49 2.53 -2.18 -5.10
N ASP A 50 1.99 -2.59 -6.24
CA ASP A 50 2.11 -1.87 -7.51
C ASP A 50 1.53 -0.46 -7.41
N ALA A 51 0.36 -0.28 -6.79
CA ALA A 51 -0.26 1.02 -6.64
C ALA A 51 0.61 1.99 -5.83
N LEU A 52 1.21 1.51 -4.74
CA LEU A 52 2.16 2.28 -3.95
C LEU A 52 3.42 2.60 -4.77
N ALA A 53 4.00 1.61 -5.46
CA ALA A 53 5.20 1.78 -6.27
C ALA A 53 5.03 2.81 -7.40
N GLN A 54 3.91 2.76 -8.13
CA GLN A 54 3.58 3.74 -9.18
C GLN A 54 3.44 5.15 -8.59
N THR A 55 2.82 5.27 -7.42
CA THR A 55 2.61 6.57 -6.76
C THR A 55 3.92 7.16 -6.23
N MET A 56 4.82 6.31 -5.73
CA MET A 56 6.12 6.70 -5.18
C MET A 56 7.21 6.87 -6.24
N HIS A 57 6.92 6.54 -7.50
CA HIS A 57 7.91 6.47 -8.59
C HIS A 57 9.10 5.56 -8.25
N GLN A 58 8.81 4.45 -7.57
CA GLN A 58 9.77 3.45 -7.13
C GLN A 58 9.43 2.09 -7.75
N SER A 59 10.37 1.16 -7.67
CA SER A 59 10.08 -0.22 -7.99
C SER A 59 9.32 -0.91 -6.84
N MET A 60 8.50 -1.91 -7.16
CA MET A 60 7.75 -2.67 -6.15
C MET A 60 8.63 -3.28 -5.06
N TRP A 61 9.87 -3.69 -5.37
CA TRP A 61 10.76 -4.27 -4.36
C TRP A 61 11.30 -3.24 -3.37
N GLU A 62 11.49 -1.99 -3.78
CA GLU A 62 11.92 -0.89 -2.90
C GLU A 62 10.82 -0.60 -1.88
N VAL A 63 9.58 -0.45 -2.36
CA VAL A 63 8.41 -0.25 -1.50
C VAL A 63 8.21 -1.43 -0.57
N LEU A 64 8.31 -2.68 -1.08
CA LEU A 64 8.15 -3.86 -0.23
C LEU A 64 9.20 -3.91 0.88
N ARG A 65 10.47 -3.64 0.53
CA ARG A 65 11.55 -3.60 1.52
C ARG A 65 11.30 -2.54 2.59
N GLU A 66 10.84 -1.35 2.19
CA GLU A 66 10.53 -0.28 3.13
C GLU A 66 9.38 -0.67 4.08
N LEU A 67 8.31 -1.23 3.52
CA LEU A 67 7.17 -1.75 4.29
C LEU A 67 7.58 -2.83 5.29
N GLU A 68 8.40 -3.79 4.87
CA GLU A 68 8.91 -4.86 5.74
C GLU A 68 9.88 -4.35 6.81
N THR A 69 10.66 -3.31 6.50
CA THR A 69 11.68 -2.78 7.43
C THR A 69 11.07 -1.89 8.50
N ASN A 70 10.10 -1.04 8.12
CA ASN A 70 9.64 0.06 8.98
C ASN A 70 8.18 -0.08 9.42
N TYR A 71 7.36 -0.85 8.70
CA TYR A 71 5.90 -0.88 8.90
C TYR A 71 5.36 -2.29 9.17
N LEU A 72 6.25 -3.25 9.43
CA LEU A 72 5.91 -4.60 9.82
C LEU A 72 5.60 -4.68 11.31
N LYS A 73 4.43 -5.23 11.65
CA LYS A 73 4.00 -5.52 13.02
C LYS A 73 4.16 -7.00 13.37
#